data_AF-A0A376VGX0-F1
#
_entry.id   AF-A0A376VGX0-F1
#
_cell.length_a   1.000
_cell.length_b   1.000
_cell.length_c   1.000
_cell.angle_alpha   90.00
_cell.angle_beta   90.00
_cell.angle_gamma   90.00
#
_symmetry.space_group_name_H-M   'P 1'
#
loop_
_entity.id
_entity.type
_entity.pdbx_description
1 polymer ?
#
loop_
_entity_poly.entity_id
_entity_poly.type
_entity_poly.pdbx_seq_one_letter_code
_entity_poly.pdbx_strand_id
1 'polypeptide(L)' 'MSKTLETCTRHWPDKPVYLGAQAHLQNFYQSFGFIPVTEVYEEDGIPHIGMAREVIQA' A
#
# COMPACT_ATOMS: atom_id res chain seq x y z
N MET A 1 -6.71 -6.26 -6.27
CA MET A 1 -5.91 -6.09 -5.04
C MET A 1 -5.97 -7.30 -4.12
N SER A 2 -7.16 -7.78 -3.69
CA SER A 2 -7.26 -8.86 -2.67
C SER A 2 -6.44 -10.12 -2.95
N LYS A 3 -6.44 -10.63 -4.20
CA LYS A 3 -5.62 -11.80 -4.59
C LYS A 3 -4.12 -11.55 -4.43
N THR A 4 -3.65 -10.34 -4.73
CA THR A 4 -2.24 -9.97 -4.57
C THR A 4 -1.85 -9.99 -3.09
N LEU A 5 -2.70 -9.43 -2.21
CA LEU A 5 -2.47 -9.46 -0.77
C LEU A 5 -2.48 -10.89 -0.23
N GLU A 6 -3.41 -11.74 -0.69
CA GLU A 6 -3.43 -13.17 -0.34
C GLU A 6 -2.12 -13.87 -0.73
N THR A 7 -1.60 -13.61 -1.93
CA THR A 7 -0.32 -14.12 -2.39
C THR A 7 0.84 -13.62 -1.52
N CYS A 8 0.89 -12.32 -1.22
CA CYS A 8 1.92 -11.75 -0.35
C CYS A 8 1.90 -12.42 1.04
N THR A 9 0.73 -12.54 1.66
CA THR A 9 0.56 -13.22 2.95
C THR A 9 0.96 -14.70 2.88
N ARG A 10 0.64 -15.40 1.79
CA ARG A 10 1.00 -16.82 1.62
C ARG A 10 2.50 -17.05 1.54
N HIS A 11 3.22 -16.20 0.82
CA HIS A 11 4.66 -16.37 0.58
C HIS A 11 5.54 -15.68 1.63
N TRP A 12 5.05 -14.59 2.23
CA TRP A 12 5.77 -13.78 3.20
C TRP A 12 4.83 -13.30 4.33
N PRO A 13 4.36 -14.22 5.20
CA PRO A 13 3.33 -13.92 6.21
C PRO A 13 3.74 -12.82 7.20
N ASP A 14 5.04 -12.73 7.53
CA ASP A 14 5.57 -11.79 8.52
C ASP A 14 6.24 -10.56 7.87
N LYS A 15 5.88 -10.25 6.61
CA LYS A 15 6.41 -9.07 5.91
C LYS A 15 5.31 -8.04 5.68
N PRO A 16 5.57 -6.76 6.01
CA PRO A 16 4.68 -5.68 5.60
C PRO A 16 4.71 -5.54 4.09
N VAL A 17 3.63 -5.00 3.52
CA VAL A 17 3.52 -4.72 2.08
C VAL A 17 3.66 -3.22 1.88
N TYR A 18 4.60 -2.81 1.05
CA TYR A 18 4.74 -1.42 0.59
C TYR A 18 4.27 -1.30 -0.86
N LEU A 19 3.68 -0.15 -1.20
CA LEU A 19 3.46 0.24 -2.59
C LEU A 19 3.64 1.75 -2.77
N GLY A 20 4.04 2.15 -3.98
CA GLY A 20 3.76 3.49 -4.49
C GLY A 20 2.34 3.54 -5.05
N ALA A 21 1.61 4.61 -4.76
CA ALA A 21 0.27 4.86 -5.27
C ALA A 21 0.19 6.27 -5.85
N GLN A 22 -0.68 6.50 -6.82
CA GLN A 22 -1.10 7.87 -7.18
C GLN A 22 -1.95 8.41 -6.03
N ALA A 23 -1.72 9.66 -5.62
CA ALA A 23 -2.33 10.24 -4.42
C ALA A 23 -3.86 10.22 -4.44
N HIS A 24 -4.48 10.42 -5.61
CA HIS A 24 -5.93 10.39 -5.76
C HIS A 24 -6.56 9.00 -5.53
N LEU A 25 -5.76 7.93 -5.55
CA LEU A 25 -6.18 6.55 -5.25
C LEU A 25 -5.95 6.15 -3.79
N GLN A 26 -5.50 7.06 -2.93
CA GLN A 26 -5.23 6.77 -1.52
C GLN A 26 -6.42 6.07 -0.83
N ASN A 27 -7.65 6.58 -1.00
CA ASN A 27 -8.84 6.00 -0.38
C ASN A 27 -9.12 4.57 -0.85
N PHE A 28 -8.82 4.26 -2.12
CA PHE A 28 -8.94 2.91 -2.65
C PHE A 28 -7.99 1.95 -1.92
N TYR A 29 -6.72 2.33 -1.74
CA TYR A 29 -5.74 1.48 -1.04
C TYR A 29 -5.99 1.42 0.47
N GLN A 30 -6.48 2.50 1.08
CA GLN A 30 -6.90 2.50 2.48
C GLN A 30 -8.01 1.47 2.75
N SER A 31 -8.91 1.22 1.79
CA SER A 31 -9.93 0.16 1.92
C SER A 31 -9.35 -1.26 2.06
N PHE A 32 -8.07 -1.46 1.70
CA PHE A 32 -7.33 -2.70 1.87
C PHE A 32 -6.39 -2.68 3.09
N GLY A 33 -6.41 -1.62 3.90
CA GLY A 33 -5.60 -1.49 5.11
C GLY A 33 -4.21 -0.87 4.90
N PHE A 34 -3.98 -0.22 3.77
CA PHE A 34 -2.76 0.57 3.58
C PHE A 34 -2.87 1.95 4.24
N ILE A 35 -1.77 2.43 4.80
CA ILE A 35 -1.63 3.77 5.37
C ILE A 35 -0.53 4.54 4.62
N PRO A 36 -0.67 5.87 4.43
CA PRO A 36 0.40 6.67 3.86
C PRO A 36 1.60 6.70 4.81
N VAL A 37 2.80 6.51 4.25
CA VAL A 37 4.08 6.51 4.99
C VAL A 37 5.10 7.49 4.42
N THR A 38 4.75 8.20 3.35
CA THR A 38 5.51 9.31 2.79
C THR A 38 4.61 10.53 2.65
N GLU A 39 5.22 11.69 2.44
CA GLU A 39 4.51 12.85 1.89
C GLU A 39 4.13 12.61 0.42
N VAL A 40 3.21 13.43 -0.10
CA VAL A 40 2.89 13.44 -1.53
C VAL A 40 4.07 14.02 -2.30
N TYR A 41 4.48 13.34 -3.37
CA TYR A 41 5.55 13.77 -4.26
C TYR A 41 5.08 13.77 -5.72
N GLU A 42 5.74 14.54 -6.58
CA GLU A 42 5.45 14.56 -8.02
C GLU A 42 6.33 13.55 -8.76
N GLU A 43 5.70 12.72 -9.60
CA GLU A 43 6.38 11.83 -10.54
C GLU A 43 5.67 11.96 -11.88
N ASP A 44 6.39 12.46 -12.90
CA ASP A 44 5.88 12.74 -14.25
C ASP A 44 4.61 13.62 -14.29
N GLY A 45 4.53 14.63 -13.42
CA GLY A 45 3.38 15.54 -13.31
C GLY A 45 2.15 14.91 -12.64
N ILE A 46 2.27 13.70 -12.10
CA ILE A 46 1.21 13.01 -11.37
C ILE A 46 1.57 12.98 -9.88
N PRO A 47 0.69 13.41 -8.98
CA PRO A 47 0.91 13.29 -7.54
C PRO A 47 0.90 11.81 -7.10
N HIS A 48 1.95 11.40 -6.39
CA HIS A 48 2.15 10.07 -5.85
C HIS A 48 2.33 10.11 -4.33
N ILE A 49 2.12 8.97 -3.68
CA ILE A 49 2.27 8.76 -2.25
C ILE A 49 2.70 7.32 -2.00
N GLY A 50 3.68 7.13 -1.12
CA GLY A 50 4.08 5.83 -0.62
C GLY A 50 3.12 5.36 0.47
N MET A 51 2.68 4.12 0.39
CA MET A 51 1.76 3.52 1.36
C MET A 51 2.27 2.15 1.83
N ALA A 52 2.02 1.82 3.10
CA ALA A 52 2.38 0.53 3.68
C ALA A 52 1.20 -0.12 4.41
N ARG A 53 1.19 -1.44 4.45
CA ARG A 53 0.25 -2.25 5.23
C ARG A 53 1.04 -3.15 6.16
N GLU A 54 0.84 -2.95 7.45
CA GLU A 54 1.47 -3.76 8.51
C GLU A 54 0.94 -5.19 8.53
N VAL A 55 1.73 -6.08 9.13
CA VAL A 55 1.29 -7.44 9.44
C VAL A 55 0.28 -7.36 10.59
N ILE A 56 -0.94 -7.83 10.37
CA ILE A 56 -1.89 -8.02 11.48
C ILE A 56 -1.44 -9.28 12.22
N GLN A 57 -0.71 -9.10 13.31
CA GLN A 57 -0.46 -10.20 14.25
C GLN A 57 -1.77 -10.45 15.01
N ALA A 58 -2.28 -11.68 14.93
CA ALA A 58 -3.40 -12.17 15.72
C ALA A 58 -2.94 -12.61 17.11
#